data_AF-A0A7S0Z181-F1
#
_entry.id   AF-A0A7S0Z181-F1
#
_cell.length_a   1.000
_cell.length_b   1.000
_cell.length_c   1.000
_cell.angle_alpha   90.00
_cell.angle_beta   90.00
_cell.angle_gamma   90.00
#
_symmetry.space_group_name_H-M   'P 1'
#
loop_
_entity.id
_entity.type
_entity.pdbx_description
1 polymer ?
#
loop_
_entity_poly.entity_id
_entity_poly.type
_entity_poly.pdbx_seq_one_letter_code
_entity_poly.pdbx_strand_id
1 'polypeptide(L)'
;EVGAPRASLGKLVASHPQILGYSVATKLRPTVGYLVEEVGVPSHRIPMLVERCPKLLGCSVSRNLRPTVSFFREELGLDGQQVCNIMTKYPALMGLSVDRNLRPKLDYLTKQLGIPRGDLEAMVGTCPQLLAYSLEKRIKPRHRLLEGRGLKLGLHSMLAPSDLTFYQRYGEGLSSMTQVCPRPEHDSGNYYWHPSASLPVQPKPRKARKPRAAVAVAAGRRHSNSKAPPKQREALGAS
;
A
#
# COMPACT_ATOMS: atom_id res chain seq x y z
N GLU A 1 4.39 -21.21 -22.24
CA GLU A 1 5.59 -20.45 -21.81
C GLU A 1 5.49 -19.86 -20.41
N VAL A 2 4.70 -18.81 -20.16
CA VAL A 2 4.67 -18.16 -18.82
C VAL A 2 3.58 -18.73 -17.89
N GLY A 3 2.69 -19.57 -18.43
CA GLY A 3 1.67 -20.31 -17.67
C GLY A 3 0.45 -19.50 -17.23
N ALA A 4 0.28 -18.26 -17.71
CA ALA A 4 -0.89 -17.44 -17.38
C ALA A 4 -2.21 -18.10 -17.88
N PRO A 5 -3.24 -18.20 -17.02
CA PRO A 5 -4.58 -18.68 -17.39
C PRO A 5 -5.15 -17.97 -18.61
N ARG A 6 -5.77 -18.71 -19.53
CA ARG A 6 -6.38 -18.16 -20.75
C ARG A 6 -7.40 -17.04 -20.46
N ALA A 7 -8.19 -17.21 -19.42
CA ALA A 7 -9.18 -16.21 -18.97
C ALA A 7 -8.53 -14.87 -18.56
N SER A 8 -7.28 -14.89 -18.08
CA SER A 8 -6.55 -13.72 -17.61
C SER A 8 -5.74 -13.02 -18.70
N LEU A 9 -5.52 -13.67 -19.85
CA LEU A 9 -4.67 -13.14 -20.92
C LEU A 9 -5.19 -11.81 -21.48
N GLY A 10 -6.52 -11.66 -21.64
CA GLY A 10 -7.10 -10.40 -22.11
C GLY A 10 -6.78 -9.23 -21.18
N LYS A 11 -6.95 -9.43 -19.87
CA LYS A 11 -6.61 -8.43 -18.84
C LYS A 11 -5.10 -8.15 -18.80
N LEU A 12 -4.28 -9.19 -18.94
CA LEU A 12 -2.83 -9.08 -18.96
C LEU A 12 -2.35 -8.20 -20.13
N VAL A 13 -2.84 -8.46 -21.34
CA VAL A 13 -2.50 -7.68 -22.54
C VAL A 13 -3.05 -6.26 -22.44
N ALA A 14 -4.28 -6.07 -21.95
CA ALA A 14 -4.87 -4.74 -21.78
C ALA A 14 -4.08 -3.87 -20.78
N SER A 15 -3.56 -4.46 -19.70
CA SER A 15 -2.78 -3.74 -18.69
C SER A 15 -1.28 -3.62 -19.02
N HIS A 16 -0.76 -4.48 -19.91
CA HIS A 16 0.65 -4.53 -20.28
C HIS A 16 0.85 -4.93 -21.75
N PRO A 17 0.41 -4.11 -22.72
CA PRO A 17 0.43 -4.46 -24.14
C PRO A 17 1.84 -4.73 -24.70
N GLN A 18 2.87 -4.14 -24.11
CA GLN A 18 4.27 -4.36 -24.47
C GLN A 18 4.72 -5.83 -24.31
N ILE A 19 3.98 -6.65 -23.56
CA ILE A 19 4.28 -8.09 -23.43
C ILE A 19 4.31 -8.80 -24.79
N LEU A 20 3.52 -8.33 -25.74
CA LEU A 20 3.45 -8.88 -27.10
C LEU A 20 4.72 -8.61 -27.90
N GLY A 21 5.49 -7.58 -27.54
CA GLY A 21 6.76 -7.23 -28.18
C GLY A 21 7.96 -8.00 -27.62
N TYR A 22 7.81 -8.76 -26.53
CA TYR A 22 8.93 -9.49 -25.95
C TYR A 22 9.21 -10.79 -26.69
N SER A 23 10.48 -11.00 -27.05
CA SER A 23 10.94 -12.27 -27.62
C SER A 23 10.80 -13.41 -26.60
N VAL A 24 10.14 -14.49 -27.00
CA VAL A 24 10.00 -15.68 -26.16
C VAL A 24 11.37 -16.28 -25.84
N ALA A 25 12.23 -16.44 -26.84
CA ALA A 25 13.51 -17.13 -26.72
C ALA A 25 14.55 -16.32 -25.94
N THR A 26 14.63 -15.01 -26.18
CA THR A 26 15.72 -14.18 -25.62
C THR A 26 15.31 -13.37 -24.39
N LYS A 27 14.00 -13.23 -24.12
CA LYS A 27 13.50 -12.42 -23.01
C LYS A 27 12.64 -13.22 -22.03
N LEU A 28 11.53 -13.79 -22.50
CA LEU A 28 10.57 -14.43 -21.59
C LEU A 28 11.13 -15.71 -20.95
N ARG A 29 11.67 -16.63 -21.75
CA ARG A 29 12.25 -17.89 -21.25
C ARG A 29 13.41 -17.67 -20.28
N PRO A 30 14.43 -16.85 -20.59
CA PRO A 30 15.51 -16.59 -19.64
C PRO A 30 15.03 -15.92 -18.34
N THR A 31 14.03 -15.05 -18.43
CA THR A 31 13.47 -14.40 -17.23
C THR A 31 12.74 -15.41 -16.34
N VAL A 32 11.90 -16.27 -16.92
CA VAL A 32 11.21 -17.32 -16.17
C VAL A 32 12.21 -18.35 -15.62
N GLY A 33 13.19 -18.78 -16.42
CA GLY A 33 14.25 -19.69 -15.98
C GLY A 33 15.01 -19.14 -14.77
N TYR A 34 15.45 -17.89 -14.82
CA TYR A 34 16.09 -17.23 -13.69
C TYR A 34 15.22 -17.23 -12.42
N LEU A 35 13.92 -16.92 -12.55
CA LEU A 35 13.01 -16.90 -11.40
C LEU A 35 12.85 -18.28 -10.77
N VAL A 36 12.77 -19.35 -11.57
CA VAL A 36 12.57 -20.71 -11.07
C VAL A 36 13.87 -21.31 -10.55
N GLU A 37 14.93 -21.26 -11.36
CA GLU A 37 16.17 -22.00 -11.13
C GLU A 37 17.10 -21.30 -10.12
N GLU A 38 17.18 -19.97 -10.14
CA GLU A 38 18.18 -19.25 -9.33
C GLU A 38 17.57 -18.51 -8.13
N VAL A 39 16.37 -17.97 -8.31
CA VAL A 39 15.63 -17.33 -7.21
C VAL A 39 14.86 -18.37 -6.38
N GLY A 40 14.49 -19.50 -6.98
CA GLY A 40 13.74 -20.56 -6.31
C GLY A 40 12.23 -20.29 -6.23
N VAL A 41 11.66 -19.53 -7.17
CA VAL A 41 10.22 -19.33 -7.26
C VAL A 41 9.56 -20.61 -7.78
N PRO A 42 8.62 -21.23 -7.04
CA PRO A 42 7.95 -22.44 -7.52
C PRO A 42 7.24 -22.18 -8.85
N SER A 43 7.39 -23.08 -9.83
CA SER A 43 6.85 -22.90 -11.19
C SER A 43 5.33 -22.62 -11.21
N HIS A 44 4.57 -23.24 -10.30
CA HIS A 44 3.13 -23.02 -10.18
C HIS A 44 2.74 -21.59 -9.71
N ARG A 45 3.68 -20.81 -9.15
CA ARG A 45 3.47 -19.41 -8.73
C ARG A 45 3.81 -18.39 -9.80
N ILE A 46 4.55 -18.78 -10.85
CA ILE A 46 4.93 -17.88 -11.95
C ILE A 46 3.70 -17.24 -12.63
N PRO A 47 2.61 -17.97 -12.93
CA PRO A 47 1.42 -17.37 -13.53
C PRO A 47 0.82 -16.25 -12.68
N MET A 48 0.67 -16.50 -11.37
CA MET A 48 0.16 -15.52 -10.42
C MET A 48 1.06 -14.28 -10.33
N LEU A 49 2.38 -14.48 -10.39
CA LEU A 49 3.35 -13.39 -10.36
C LEU A 49 3.20 -12.47 -11.57
N VAL A 50 3.03 -13.07 -12.74
CA VAL A 50 2.91 -12.37 -14.03
C VAL A 50 1.57 -11.65 -14.13
N GLU A 51 0.48 -12.24 -13.64
CA GLU A 51 -0.82 -11.56 -13.55
C GLU A 51 -0.77 -10.34 -12.63
N ARG A 52 -0.09 -10.45 -11.48
CA ARG A 52 0.00 -9.35 -10.50
C ARG A 52 0.97 -8.25 -10.91
N CYS A 53 2.08 -8.62 -11.54
CA CYS A 53 3.11 -7.68 -11.96
C CYS A 53 3.69 -8.04 -13.33
N PRO A 54 2.94 -7.76 -14.41
CA PRO A 54 3.38 -8.07 -15.78
C PRO A 54 4.70 -7.39 -16.14
N LYS A 55 4.95 -6.21 -15.55
CA LYS A 55 6.17 -5.42 -15.72
C LYS A 55 7.44 -6.18 -15.32
N LEU A 56 7.34 -7.18 -14.45
CA LEU A 56 8.48 -8.01 -14.07
C LEU A 56 9.13 -8.69 -15.28
N LEU A 57 8.32 -9.11 -16.27
CA LEU A 57 8.82 -9.71 -17.51
C LEU A 57 9.61 -8.73 -18.38
N GLY A 58 9.43 -7.42 -18.17
CA GLY A 58 10.22 -6.39 -18.83
C GLY A 58 11.59 -6.16 -18.19
N CYS A 59 11.77 -6.50 -16.91
CA CYS A 59 13.02 -6.29 -16.20
C CYS A 59 14.17 -7.10 -16.80
N SER A 60 15.36 -6.51 -16.89
CA SER A 60 16.55 -7.22 -17.35
C SER A 60 17.02 -8.19 -16.27
N VAL A 61 17.23 -9.47 -16.61
CA VAL A 61 17.81 -10.44 -15.66
C VAL A 61 19.17 -9.93 -15.16
N SER A 62 20.07 -9.59 -16.08
CA SER A 62 21.43 -9.11 -15.78
C SER A 62 21.50 -7.74 -15.12
N ARG A 63 20.70 -6.77 -15.57
CA ARG A 63 20.81 -5.35 -15.13
C ARG A 63 19.85 -4.96 -14.00
N ASN A 64 18.82 -5.76 -13.73
CA ASN A 64 17.81 -5.43 -12.73
C ASN A 64 17.60 -6.56 -11.72
N LEU A 65 17.18 -7.74 -12.18
CA LEU A 65 16.76 -8.82 -11.27
C LEU A 65 17.95 -9.35 -10.45
N ARG A 66 19.05 -9.72 -11.11
CA ARG A 66 20.27 -10.21 -10.44
C ARG A 66 20.83 -9.20 -9.44
N PRO A 67 21.12 -7.94 -9.81
CA PRO A 67 21.61 -6.96 -8.84
C PRO A 67 20.68 -6.78 -7.65
N THR A 68 19.37 -6.79 -7.88
CA THR A 68 18.39 -6.61 -6.81
C THR A 68 18.34 -7.82 -5.88
N VAL A 69 18.39 -9.04 -6.43
CA VAL A 69 18.47 -10.28 -5.64
C VAL A 69 19.78 -10.35 -4.84
N SER A 70 20.91 -10.01 -5.45
CA SER A 70 22.20 -9.90 -4.76
C SER A 70 22.16 -8.86 -3.65
N PHE A 71 21.58 -7.68 -3.88
CA PHE A 71 21.39 -6.69 -2.82
C PHE A 71 20.63 -7.26 -1.61
N PHE A 72 19.53 -7.99 -1.85
CA PHE A 72 18.77 -8.60 -0.76
C PHE A 72 19.55 -9.69 -0.01
N ARG A 73 20.30 -10.53 -0.73
CA ARG A 73 21.07 -11.63 -0.12
C ARG A 73 22.35 -11.14 0.57
N GLU A 74 23.12 -10.29 -0.09
CA GLU A 74 24.49 -9.93 0.29
C GLU A 74 24.52 -8.68 1.18
N GLU A 75 23.74 -7.63 0.86
CA GLU A 75 23.76 -6.38 1.64
C GLU A 75 22.78 -6.38 2.83
N LEU A 76 21.67 -7.11 2.69
CA LEU A 76 20.63 -7.25 3.70
C LEU A 76 20.65 -8.58 4.44
N GLY A 77 21.45 -9.56 4.01
CA GLY A 77 21.61 -10.85 4.70
C GLY A 77 20.43 -11.81 4.54
N LEU A 78 19.50 -11.56 3.62
CA LEU A 78 18.29 -12.37 3.50
C LEU A 78 18.57 -13.73 2.85
N ASP A 79 17.95 -14.78 3.41
CA ASP A 79 18.03 -16.11 2.85
C ASP A 79 17.25 -16.25 1.52
N GLY A 80 17.49 -17.34 0.79
CA GLY A 80 16.81 -17.60 -0.49
C GLY A 80 15.28 -17.64 -0.38
N GLN A 81 14.74 -18.15 0.72
CA GLN A 81 13.30 -18.28 0.95
C GLN A 81 12.64 -16.93 1.24
N GLN A 82 13.31 -16.07 2.01
CA GLN A 82 12.92 -14.69 2.26
C GLN A 82 12.93 -13.90 0.96
N VAL A 83 13.98 -14.00 0.14
CA VAL A 83 14.03 -13.33 -1.17
C VAL A 83 12.91 -13.83 -2.11
N CYS A 84 12.67 -15.14 -2.15
CA CYS A 84 11.55 -15.72 -2.91
C CYS A 84 10.18 -15.18 -2.42
N ASN A 85 10.02 -15.04 -1.10
CA ASN A 85 8.82 -14.43 -0.50
C ASN A 85 8.66 -12.96 -0.88
N ILE A 86 9.74 -12.18 -0.87
CA ILE A 86 9.74 -10.77 -1.28
C ILE A 86 9.35 -10.66 -2.76
N MET A 87 9.98 -11.44 -3.63
CA MET A 87 9.68 -11.51 -5.06
C MET A 87 8.19 -11.83 -5.29
N THR A 88 7.66 -12.83 -4.58
CA THR A 88 6.28 -13.30 -4.79
C THR A 88 5.24 -12.31 -4.26
N LYS A 89 5.49 -11.71 -3.09
CA LYS A 89 4.53 -10.80 -2.44
C LYS A 89 4.63 -9.37 -2.98
N TYR A 90 5.84 -8.92 -3.32
CA TYR A 90 6.14 -7.54 -3.73
C TYR A 90 7.08 -7.50 -4.95
N PRO A 91 6.67 -8.05 -6.09
CA PRO A 91 7.49 -8.11 -7.31
C PRO A 91 7.92 -6.74 -7.83
N ALA A 92 7.19 -5.68 -7.51
CA ALA A 92 7.51 -4.32 -7.92
C ALA A 92 8.88 -3.84 -7.38
N LEU A 93 9.38 -4.40 -6.27
CA LEU A 93 10.69 -4.05 -5.73
C LEU A 93 11.83 -4.41 -6.68
N MET A 94 11.65 -5.43 -7.53
CA MET A 94 12.65 -5.85 -8.52
C MET A 94 12.80 -4.87 -9.69
N GLY A 95 11.86 -3.94 -9.84
CA GLY A 95 11.94 -2.83 -10.79
C GLY A 95 12.69 -1.61 -10.26
N LEU A 96 13.05 -1.60 -8.96
CA LEU A 96 13.77 -0.48 -8.36
C LEU A 96 15.27 -0.57 -8.67
N SER A 97 15.91 0.59 -8.82
CA SER A 97 17.36 0.66 -8.96
C SER A 97 18.02 0.42 -7.62
N VAL A 98 18.98 -0.50 -7.56
CA VAL A 98 19.77 -0.74 -6.35
C VAL A 98 20.49 0.53 -5.92
N ASP A 99 21.30 1.12 -6.81
CA ASP A 99 22.16 2.27 -6.47
C ASP A 99 21.37 3.56 -6.24
N ARG A 100 20.28 3.78 -6.99
CA ARG A 100 19.52 5.05 -6.92
C ARG A 100 18.32 4.98 -5.99
N ASN A 101 17.96 3.81 -5.47
CA ASN A 101 16.74 3.65 -4.66
C ASN A 101 16.96 2.80 -3.41
N LEU A 102 17.35 1.54 -3.58
CA LEU A 102 17.41 0.59 -2.46
C LEU A 102 18.57 0.90 -1.50
N ARG A 103 19.78 1.11 -2.02
CA ARG A 103 20.96 1.41 -1.20
C ARG A 103 20.84 2.76 -0.47
N PRO A 104 20.40 3.86 -1.09
CA PRO A 104 20.14 5.12 -0.35
C PRO A 104 19.09 4.97 0.75
N LYS A 105 18.07 4.13 0.56
CA LYS A 105 17.09 3.82 1.62
C LYS A 105 17.75 3.04 2.75
N LEU A 106 18.50 1.99 2.44
CA LEU A 106 19.22 1.19 3.42
C LEU A 106 20.18 2.05 4.26
N ASP A 107 20.96 2.90 3.61
CA ASP A 107 21.86 3.86 4.27
C ASP A 107 21.10 4.80 5.20
N TYR A 108 19.95 5.33 4.77
CA TYR A 108 19.16 6.21 5.61
C TYR A 108 18.57 5.49 6.83
N LEU A 109 18.01 4.30 6.62
CA LEU A 109 17.40 3.49 7.70
C LEU A 109 18.44 3.09 8.76
N THR A 110 19.66 2.78 8.34
CA THR A 110 20.74 2.35 9.24
C THR A 110 21.45 3.53 9.89
N LYS A 111 21.90 4.50 9.11
CA LYS A 111 22.76 5.61 9.59
C LYS A 111 21.98 6.74 10.24
N GLN A 112 20.76 7.02 9.77
CA GLN A 112 19.98 8.19 10.23
C GLN A 112 18.89 7.79 11.21
N LEU A 113 18.16 6.71 10.93
CA LEU A 113 17.17 6.15 11.84
C LEU A 113 17.79 5.24 12.92
N GLY A 114 19.07 4.89 12.79
CA GLY A 114 19.80 4.10 13.79
C GLY A 114 19.34 2.65 13.91
N ILE A 115 18.68 2.09 12.89
CA ILE A 115 18.18 0.71 12.91
C ILE A 115 19.35 -0.26 12.65
N PRO A 116 19.66 -1.19 13.58
CA PRO A 116 20.63 -2.24 13.37
C PRO A 116 20.31 -3.07 12.14
N ARG A 117 21.35 -3.58 11.47
CA ARG A 117 21.17 -4.40 10.27
C ARG A 117 20.32 -5.65 10.53
N GLY A 118 20.52 -6.34 11.66
CA GLY A 118 19.75 -7.55 11.99
C GLY A 118 18.25 -7.27 12.16
N ASP A 119 17.89 -6.15 12.76
CA ASP A 119 16.47 -5.76 12.86
C ASP A 119 15.92 -5.42 11.48
N LEU A 120 16.70 -4.72 10.65
CA LEU A 120 16.27 -4.36 9.31
C LEU A 120 16.09 -5.60 8.41
N GLU A 121 16.95 -6.60 8.53
CA GLU A 121 16.81 -7.91 7.89
C GLU A 121 15.46 -8.54 8.26
N ALA A 122 15.18 -8.71 9.56
CA ALA A 122 13.93 -9.28 10.06
C ALA A 122 12.70 -8.50 9.58
N MET A 123 12.78 -7.17 9.60
CA MET A 123 11.71 -6.27 9.15
C MET A 123 11.47 -6.36 7.65
N VAL A 124 12.51 -6.39 6.81
CA VAL A 124 12.37 -6.50 5.35
C VAL A 124 11.92 -7.91 4.96
N GLY A 125 12.41 -8.96 5.62
CA GLY A 125 11.96 -10.33 5.41
C GLY A 125 10.46 -10.52 5.70
N THR A 126 9.95 -9.83 6.72
CA THR A 126 8.53 -9.91 7.13
C THR A 126 7.64 -8.91 6.38
N CYS A 127 8.13 -7.68 6.19
CA CYS A 127 7.38 -6.53 5.67
C CYS A 127 8.15 -5.79 4.56
N PRO A 128 8.43 -6.42 3.42
CA PRO A 128 9.22 -5.79 2.35
C PRO A 128 8.54 -4.56 1.72
N GLN A 129 7.23 -4.36 1.91
CA GLN A 129 6.54 -3.13 1.52
C GLN A 129 7.14 -1.86 2.13
N LEU A 130 7.90 -1.97 3.23
CA LEU A 130 8.62 -0.85 3.83
C LEU A 130 9.57 -0.18 2.82
N LEU A 131 10.20 -0.98 1.94
CA LEU A 131 11.09 -0.48 0.90
C LEU A 131 10.35 0.08 -0.32
N ALA A 132 9.04 -0.09 -0.44
CA ALA A 132 8.25 0.49 -1.53
C ALA A 132 7.98 1.99 -1.30
N TYR A 133 8.00 2.47 -0.06
CA TYR A 133 7.76 3.87 0.25
C TYR A 133 8.87 4.79 -0.30
N SER A 134 8.51 6.00 -0.71
CA SER A 134 9.47 6.99 -1.20
C SER A 134 10.36 7.49 -0.06
N LEU A 135 11.69 7.46 -0.29
CA LEU A 135 12.67 7.99 0.67
C LEU A 135 12.44 9.49 0.91
N GLU A 136 12.39 10.28 -0.15
CA GLU A 136 12.27 11.74 -0.08
C GLU A 136 10.87 12.22 0.28
N LYS A 137 9.82 11.53 -0.21
CA LYS A 137 8.44 12.02 -0.05
C LYS A 137 7.73 11.48 1.19
N ARG A 138 8.22 10.39 1.81
CA ARG A 138 7.53 9.76 2.94
C ARG A 138 8.46 9.42 4.10
N ILE A 139 9.56 8.71 3.85
CA ILE A 139 10.44 8.24 4.94
C ILE A 139 11.10 9.44 5.64
N LYS A 140 11.81 10.29 4.89
CA LYS A 140 12.52 11.46 5.44
C LYS A 140 11.58 12.48 6.10
N PRO A 141 10.47 12.94 5.48
CA PRO A 141 9.60 13.94 6.10
C PRO A 141 8.98 13.45 7.41
N ARG A 142 8.56 12.18 7.46
CA ARG A 142 7.97 11.61 8.68
C ARG A 142 9.01 11.39 9.77
N HIS A 143 10.19 10.90 9.42
CA HIS A 143 11.29 10.75 10.37
C HIS A 143 11.69 12.10 11.00
N ARG A 144 11.93 13.14 10.17
CA ARG A 144 12.29 14.49 10.63
C ARG A 144 11.24 15.11 11.55
N LEU A 145 9.95 14.93 11.24
CA LEU A 145 8.86 15.42 12.08
C LEU A 145 8.89 14.77 13.46
N LEU A 146 9.08 13.46 13.52
CA LEU A 146 9.13 12.71 14.77
C LEU A 146 10.39 13.06 15.57
N GLU A 147 11.53 13.16 14.90
CA GLU A 147 12.81 13.57 15.50
C GLU A 147 12.70 14.97 16.13
N GLY A 148 12.13 15.94 15.41
CA GLY A 148 11.89 17.30 15.93
C GLY A 148 10.95 17.35 17.14
N ARG A 149 10.19 16.27 17.39
CA ARG A 149 9.30 16.12 18.55
C ARG A 149 9.86 15.21 19.64
N GLY A 150 11.06 14.67 19.45
CA GLY A 150 11.64 13.66 20.36
C GLY A 150 10.85 12.34 20.40
N LEU A 151 10.00 12.06 19.40
CA LEU A 151 9.20 10.83 19.34
C LEU A 151 9.96 9.75 18.59
N LYS A 152 10.06 8.55 19.19
CA LYS A 152 10.58 7.36 18.53
C LYS A 152 9.44 6.40 18.23
N LEU A 153 9.22 6.08 16.95
CA LEU A 153 8.20 5.13 16.51
C LEU A 153 8.85 3.99 15.72
N GLY A 154 8.30 2.79 15.84
CA GLY A 154 8.67 1.69 14.95
C GLY A 154 8.37 2.01 13.49
N LEU A 155 9.23 1.54 12.57
CA LEU A 155 9.17 1.90 11.15
C LEU A 155 7.81 1.58 10.50
N HIS A 156 7.20 0.45 10.86
CA HIS A 156 5.85 0.12 10.39
C HIS A 156 4.82 1.16 10.85
N SER A 157 4.80 1.50 12.13
CA SER A 157 3.88 2.51 12.69
C SER A 157 4.11 3.89 12.09
N MET A 158 5.37 4.23 11.76
CA MET A 158 5.70 5.47 11.08
C MET A 158 5.22 5.49 9.62
N LEU A 159 5.37 4.39 8.88
CA LEU A 159 5.18 4.38 7.42
C LEU A 159 3.84 3.85 6.95
N ALA A 160 3.17 2.96 7.69
CA ALA A 160 1.91 2.35 7.28
C ALA A 160 0.71 3.31 7.21
N PRO A 161 0.50 4.24 8.16
CA PRO A 161 -0.67 5.13 8.13
C PRO A 161 -0.69 6.05 6.89
N SER A 162 -1.86 6.47 6.42
CA SER A 162 -1.98 7.49 5.37
C SER A 162 -1.40 8.82 5.84
N ASP A 163 -1.04 9.71 4.90
CA ASP A 163 -0.46 11.01 5.26
C ASP A 163 -1.40 11.79 6.18
N LEU A 164 -2.70 11.85 5.85
CA LEU A 164 -3.71 12.50 6.69
C LEU A 164 -3.69 11.94 8.13
N THR A 165 -3.77 10.63 8.30
CA THR A 165 -3.79 10.02 9.63
C THR A 165 -2.49 10.19 10.40
N PHE A 166 -1.34 10.20 9.69
CA PHE A 166 -0.03 10.40 10.30
C PHE A 166 0.12 11.84 10.80
N TYR A 167 -0.18 12.84 9.95
CA TYR A 167 -0.06 14.25 10.29
C TYR A 167 -1.15 14.72 11.26
N GLN A 168 -2.33 14.09 11.29
CA GLN A 168 -3.30 14.35 12.37
C GLN A 168 -2.80 13.92 13.74
N ARG A 169 -2.05 12.81 13.81
CA ARG A 169 -1.53 12.27 15.09
C ARG A 169 -0.24 12.95 15.55
N TYR A 170 0.66 13.20 14.60
CA TYR A 170 2.04 13.61 14.89
C TYR A 170 2.42 14.94 14.24
N GLY A 171 1.56 15.50 13.38
CA GLY A 171 1.74 16.85 12.86
C GLY A 171 1.36 17.89 13.90
N GLU A 172 1.61 19.14 13.57
CA GLU A 172 0.99 20.25 14.28
C GLU A 172 -0.47 20.19 13.91
N GLY A 173 -1.37 20.01 14.87
CA GLY A 173 -2.79 20.12 14.59
C GLY A 173 -3.06 21.55 14.13
N LEU A 174 -2.97 21.82 12.83
CA LEU A 174 -3.18 23.08 12.10
C LEU A 174 -2.77 24.43 12.75
N SER A 175 -2.09 24.49 13.90
CA SER A 175 -2.14 25.68 14.76
C SER A 175 -0.85 26.07 15.48
N SER A 176 0.35 25.58 15.14
CA SER A 176 1.53 25.91 15.96
C SER A 176 2.87 26.02 15.23
N MET A 177 2.92 26.76 14.12
CA MET A 177 4.18 27.33 13.61
C MET A 177 4.67 28.46 14.53
N THR A 178 4.99 28.15 15.79
CA THR A 178 5.77 29.07 16.62
C THR A 178 6.51 28.31 17.71
N GLN A 179 7.83 28.25 17.53
CA GLN A 179 8.89 28.01 18.53
C GLN A 179 8.89 26.66 19.26
N VAL A 180 10.05 25.98 19.26
CA VAL A 180 10.94 25.92 20.44
C VAL A 180 12.36 25.50 19.99
N CYS A 181 13.33 26.10 20.67
CA CYS A 181 14.79 25.92 20.60
C CYS A 181 15.26 24.58 21.25
N PRO A 182 16.52 24.44 21.73
CA PRO A 182 17.51 23.45 21.29
C PRO A 182 17.50 22.11 22.06
N ARG A 183 18.10 21.09 21.42
CA ARG A 183 18.33 19.71 21.90
C ARG A 183 19.10 19.66 23.24
N PRO A 184 18.79 18.71 24.14
CA PRO A 184 19.77 18.16 25.06
C PRO A 184 20.43 16.89 24.50
N GLU A 185 21.64 16.65 25.01
CA GLU A 185 22.66 15.72 24.55
C GLU A 185 22.31 14.24 24.72
N HIS A 186 23.08 13.43 24.00
CA HIS A 186 23.07 11.97 23.94
C HIS A 186 22.90 11.27 25.29
N ASP A 187 22.02 10.26 25.33
CA ASP A 187 22.32 9.03 26.07
C ASP A 187 21.86 7.79 25.26
N SER A 188 22.80 6.86 25.15
CA SER A 188 22.75 5.62 24.39
C SER A 188 22.12 4.52 25.25
N GLY A 189 20.80 4.35 25.12
CA GLY A 189 20.04 3.28 25.78
C GLY A 189 19.30 2.41 24.78
N ASN A 190 19.74 1.16 24.66
CA ASN A 190 19.23 0.09 23.82
C ASN A 190 17.77 -0.28 24.19
N TYR A 191 16.81 -0.08 23.28
CA TYR A 191 15.43 -0.58 23.45
C TYR A 191 14.84 -1.01 22.11
N TYR A 192 15.06 -2.27 21.74
CA TYR A 192 14.27 -2.96 20.73
C TYR A 192 13.16 -3.77 21.39
N TRP A 193 11.96 -3.61 20.84
CA TRP A 193 10.70 -4.17 21.33
C TRP A 193 10.61 -5.67 21.05
N HIS A 194 10.29 -6.47 22.07
CA HIS A 194 10.04 -7.92 21.94
C HIS A 194 8.58 -8.21 21.54
N PRO A 195 8.29 -9.30 20.79
CA PRO A 195 6.98 -9.54 20.15
C PRO A 195 5.80 -9.94 21.06
N SER A 196 5.87 -9.74 22.38
CA SER A 196 4.87 -10.27 23.33
C SER A 196 4.09 -9.18 24.11
N ALA A 197 4.38 -7.89 23.91
CA ALA A 197 3.64 -6.85 24.61
C ALA A 197 2.28 -6.58 23.95
N SER A 198 1.22 -7.10 24.58
CA SER A 198 -0.16 -6.79 24.23
C SER A 198 -0.38 -5.27 24.26
N LEU A 199 -0.82 -4.71 23.13
CA LEU A 199 -1.20 -3.29 23.04
C LEU A 199 -2.36 -3.00 24.02
N PRO A 200 -2.38 -1.83 24.70
CA PRO A 200 -3.57 -1.41 25.44
C PRO A 200 -4.74 -1.26 24.47
N VAL A 201 -5.79 -2.05 24.71
CA VAL A 201 -7.04 -2.01 23.95
C VAL A 201 -7.69 -0.65 24.17
N GLN A 202 -7.70 0.18 23.13
CA GLN A 202 -8.40 1.45 23.16
C GLN A 202 -9.93 1.22 23.15
N PRO A 203 -10.72 1.92 23.99
CA PRO A 203 -12.17 1.78 23.99
C PRO A 203 -12.75 2.28 22.66
N LYS A 204 -13.66 1.49 22.07
CA LYS A 204 -14.35 1.85 20.82
C LYS A 204 -15.14 3.16 21.00
N PRO A 205 -15.14 4.07 20.02
CA PRO A 205 -15.97 5.27 20.08
C PRO A 205 -17.44 4.89 20.13
N ARG A 206 -18.17 5.42 21.13
CA ARG A 206 -19.63 5.26 21.25
C ARG A 206 -20.29 5.86 20.00
N LYS A 207 -21.07 5.04 19.29
CA LYS A 207 -21.87 5.50 18.14
C LYS A 207 -22.83 6.58 18.60
N ALA A 208 -22.74 7.77 18.01
CA ALA A 208 -23.72 8.83 18.19
C ALA A 208 -25.11 8.31 17.78
N ARG A 209 -26.07 8.38 18.71
CA ARG A 209 -27.48 8.06 18.46
C ARG A 209 -28.06 9.14 17.54
N LYS A 210 -28.57 8.76 16.37
CA LYS A 210 -29.36 9.67 15.52
C LYS A 210 -30.62 10.12 16.27
N PRO A 211 -31.02 11.40 16.19
CA PRO A 211 -32.29 11.83 16.77
C PRO A 211 -33.47 11.22 15.99
N ARG A 212 -34.51 10.81 16.72
CA ARG A 212 -35.77 10.29 16.18
C ARG A 212 -36.50 11.41 15.42
N ALA A 213 -36.98 11.10 14.21
CA ALA A 213 -37.92 11.94 13.49
C ALA A 213 -39.24 12.05 14.29
N ALA A 214 -39.69 13.27 14.56
CA ALA A 214 -40.99 13.54 15.15
C ALA A 214 -42.08 13.29 14.10
N VAL A 215 -43.07 12.47 14.45
CA VAL A 215 -44.29 12.24 13.69
C VAL A 215 -45.22 13.44 13.93
N ALA A 216 -45.48 14.23 12.90
CA ALA A 216 -46.52 15.27 12.94
C ALA A 216 -47.85 14.65 12.48
N VAL A 217 -48.75 14.49 13.45
CA VAL A 217 -50.18 14.21 13.26
C VAL A 217 -50.85 15.51 12.84
N ALA A 218 -51.53 15.53 11.70
CA ALA A 218 -52.46 16.61 11.35
C ALA A 218 -53.86 16.02 11.16
N ALA A 219 -54.70 16.26 12.16
CA ALA A 219 -56.14 16.02 12.14
C ALA A 219 -56.85 17.10 11.31
N GLY A 220 -57.95 16.69 10.66
CA GLY A 220 -58.61 17.43 9.59
C GLY A 220 -59.53 18.58 10.01
N ARG A 221 -60.15 19.17 8.99
CA ARG A 221 -61.44 19.88 9.09
C ARG A 221 -62.29 19.60 7.85
N ARG A 222 -63.52 19.13 8.12
CA ARG A 222 -64.64 18.95 7.19
C ARG A 222 -65.39 20.26 6.98
N HIS A 223 -66.22 20.25 5.93
CA HIS A 223 -67.55 20.88 5.69
C HIS A 223 -67.54 21.59 4.31
N SER A 224 -68.53 21.51 3.43
CA SER A 224 -69.71 20.65 3.23
C SER A 224 -70.43 21.18 1.97
N ASN A 225 -70.97 20.27 1.14
CA ASN A 225 -72.22 20.35 0.37
C ASN A 225 -72.37 21.28 -0.88
N SER A 226 -72.77 20.70 -2.03
CA SER A 226 -74.08 20.97 -2.69
C SER A 226 -74.18 20.42 -4.13
N LYS A 227 -75.11 19.46 -4.33
CA LYS A 227 -76.09 19.22 -5.42
C LYS A 227 -75.77 19.44 -6.92
N ALA A 228 -76.15 18.41 -7.70
CA ALA A 228 -76.29 18.30 -9.17
C ALA A 228 -77.48 19.12 -9.75
N PRO A 229 -77.68 19.21 -11.11
CA PRO A 229 -78.33 18.13 -11.88
C PRO A 229 -77.86 17.95 -13.36
N PRO A 230 -78.40 16.97 -14.13
CA PRO A 230 -77.91 16.55 -15.47
C PRO A 230 -78.82 16.96 -16.66
N LYS A 231 -78.29 17.04 -17.89
CA LYS A 231 -78.98 16.96 -19.21
C LYS A 231 -77.96 16.49 -20.27
N GLN A 232 -78.07 15.29 -20.85
CA GLN A 232 -78.80 14.87 -22.07
C GLN A 232 -78.30 15.44 -23.43
N ARG A 233 -77.76 14.51 -24.25
CA ARG A 233 -78.04 14.18 -25.67
C ARG A 233 -77.40 14.93 -26.86
N GLU A 234 -77.20 14.12 -27.92
CA GLU A 234 -76.93 14.35 -29.36
C GLU A 234 -75.45 14.56 -29.77
N ALA A 235 -74.81 13.77 -30.65
CA ALA A 235 -75.09 13.04 -31.90
C ALA A 235 -74.46 13.76 -33.12
N LEU A 236 -73.84 12.97 -34.02
CA LEU A 236 -73.38 13.29 -35.39
C LEU A 236 -72.11 14.17 -35.47
N GLY A 237 -71.14 13.95 -36.35
CA GLY A 237 -70.97 13.03 -37.46
C GLY A 237 -69.63 13.35 -38.15
N ALA A 238 -69.16 12.39 -38.95
CA ALA A 238 -68.23 12.48 -40.09
C ALA A 238 -67.42 13.79 -40.29
N SER A 239 -66.09 13.68 -40.29
CA SER A 239 -65.29 13.47 -41.52
C SER A 239 -63.83 13.18 -41.18
#